data_AF-A0A9E4WPI5-F1
#
_entry.id   AF-A0A9E4WPI5-F1
#
_cell.length_a   1.000
_cell.length_b   1.000
_cell.length_c   1.000
_cell.angle_alpha   90.00
_cell.angle_beta   90.00
_cell.angle_gamma   90.00
#
_symmetry.space_group_name_H-M   'P 1'
#
loop_
_entity.id
_entity.type
_entity.pdbx_description
1 polymer ?
#
loop_
_entity_poly.entity_id
_entity_poly.type
_entity_poly.pdbx_seq_one_letter_code
_entity_poly.pdbx_strand_id
1 'polypeptide(L)'
;VLGVATVAFVYELGRRLFNSAVGLLAAAWLAVFPNLIFHTAAFLTETLFMFIVMAALLVLLAHDWRERPPSLARLALFGVLLGASALVRPIALLFLPLVPIVWLVARFGWQRALLDASAVLIVAAAVIAPWSIRNFIRMDSPVIISTNLGDNLCIGHHERAPGHFALPLTCFPPDANADIDRAEFEVRRNNDNIEKAVRYALGHPVAELKLLSRKAYHLWEHDHDGLRAVESYGDDPFMNDTLRTALERTSDVFFFVTISIGGLGLAGLLLRPFDPRRLYFLLALLALAGIPLVFFGDARFHVPVMPLLVVPAAWVIVQSVKQLRERYVS
;
A
#
# COMPACT_ATOMS: atom_id res chain seq x y z
N VAL A 1 -14.63 3.65 -12.77
CA VAL A 1 -13.57 3.49 -13.80
C VAL A 1 -12.28 2.93 -13.21
N LEU A 2 -11.63 3.60 -12.25
CA LEU A 2 -10.33 3.18 -11.68
C LEU A 2 -10.34 1.77 -11.06
N GLY A 3 -11.40 1.40 -10.34
CA GLY A 3 -11.55 0.05 -9.79
C GLY A 3 -11.57 -1.03 -10.87
N VAL A 4 -12.32 -0.82 -11.97
CA VAL A 4 -12.38 -1.75 -13.12
C VAL A 4 -11.01 -1.88 -13.79
N ALA A 5 -10.28 -0.77 -13.97
CA ALA A 5 -8.93 -0.82 -14.51
C ALA A 5 -7.96 -1.59 -13.59
N THR A 6 -8.13 -1.46 -12.27
CA THR A 6 -7.36 -2.23 -11.28
C THR A 6 -7.64 -3.73 -11.38
N VAL A 7 -8.88 -4.14 -11.61
CA VAL A 7 -9.24 -5.55 -11.89
C VAL A 7 -8.52 -6.07 -13.14
N ALA A 8 -8.48 -5.29 -14.22
CA ALA A 8 -7.73 -5.64 -15.43
C ALA A 8 -6.22 -5.76 -15.17
N PHE A 9 -5.67 -4.91 -14.28
CA PHE A 9 -4.28 -5.01 -13.87
C PHE A 9 -4.00 -6.29 -13.07
N VAL A 10 -4.90 -6.69 -12.17
CA VAL A 10 -4.78 -7.95 -11.42
C VAL A 10 -4.85 -9.18 -12.33
N TYR A 11 -5.69 -9.16 -13.35
CA TYR A 11 -5.66 -10.19 -14.40
C TYR A 11 -4.26 -10.33 -15.00
N GLU A 12 -3.67 -9.20 -15.40
CA GLU A 12 -2.38 -9.19 -16.05
C GLU A 12 -1.23 -9.60 -15.11
N LEU A 13 -1.30 -9.23 -13.82
CA LEU A 13 -0.36 -9.69 -12.80
C LEU A 13 -0.39 -11.22 -12.67
N GLY A 14 -1.58 -11.81 -12.47
CA GLY A 14 -1.74 -13.25 -12.34
C GLY A 14 -1.34 -14.02 -13.61
N ARG A 15 -1.68 -13.47 -14.79
CA ARG A 15 -1.31 -14.05 -16.08
C ARG A 15 0.20 -14.10 -16.28
N ARG A 16 0.92 -13.02 -15.95
CA ARG A 16 2.38 -12.92 -16.15
C ARG A 16 3.19 -13.69 -15.11
N LEU A 17 2.70 -13.80 -13.87
CA LEU A 17 3.37 -14.56 -12.82
C LEU A 17 3.11 -16.07 -12.95
N PHE A 18 1.95 -16.44 -13.48
CA PHE A 18 1.52 -17.82 -13.60
C PHE A 18 0.97 -18.13 -14.98
N ASN A 19 -0.34 -17.94 -15.19
CA ASN A 19 -1.03 -18.22 -16.45
C ASN A 19 -2.41 -17.53 -16.49
N SER A 20 -3.07 -17.56 -17.64
CA SER A 20 -4.34 -16.87 -17.86
C SER A 20 -5.47 -17.32 -16.94
N ALA A 21 -5.51 -18.59 -16.53
CA ALA A 21 -6.53 -19.08 -15.60
C ALA A 21 -6.37 -18.46 -14.20
N VAL A 22 -5.13 -18.33 -13.72
CA VAL A 22 -4.83 -17.63 -12.47
C VAL A 22 -5.18 -16.16 -12.56
N GLY A 23 -4.82 -15.50 -13.66
CA GLY A 23 -5.19 -14.10 -13.90
C GLY A 23 -6.71 -13.90 -13.88
N LEU A 24 -7.46 -14.75 -14.59
CA LEU A 24 -8.92 -14.63 -14.68
C LEU A 24 -9.59 -14.83 -13.32
N LEU A 25 -9.18 -15.86 -12.56
CA LEU A 25 -9.73 -16.10 -11.23
C LEU A 25 -9.37 -14.98 -10.26
N ALA A 26 -8.14 -14.45 -10.31
CA ALA A 26 -7.72 -13.34 -9.47
C ALA A 26 -8.53 -12.06 -9.76
N ALA A 27 -8.75 -11.75 -11.04
CA ALA A 27 -9.57 -10.62 -11.44
C ALA A 27 -11.04 -10.79 -11.04
N ALA A 28 -11.61 -11.98 -11.25
CA ALA A 28 -12.99 -12.27 -10.85
C ALA A 28 -13.17 -12.14 -9.33
N TRP A 29 -12.23 -12.68 -8.54
CA TRP A 29 -12.24 -12.57 -7.09
C TRP A 29 -12.16 -11.11 -6.63
N LEU A 30 -11.24 -10.32 -7.19
CA LEU A 30 -11.12 -8.90 -6.83
C LEU A 30 -12.37 -8.09 -7.24
N ALA A 31 -12.99 -8.42 -8.37
CA ALA A 31 -14.15 -7.71 -8.89
C ALA A 31 -15.40 -7.82 -7.97
N VAL A 32 -15.48 -8.90 -7.19
CA VAL A 32 -16.59 -9.13 -6.26
C VAL A 32 -16.21 -8.87 -4.80
N PHE A 33 -15.03 -8.29 -4.56
CA PHE A 33 -14.51 -8.06 -3.22
C PHE A 33 -15.32 -6.96 -2.51
N PRO A 34 -16.10 -7.27 -1.47
CA PRO A 34 -17.11 -6.34 -0.94
C PRO A 34 -16.52 -5.00 -0.50
N ASN A 35 -15.44 -5.02 0.29
CA ASN A 35 -14.79 -3.80 0.79
C ASN A 35 -14.34 -2.87 -0.34
N LEU A 36 -13.73 -3.45 -1.39
CA LEU A 36 -13.24 -2.69 -2.53
C LEU A 36 -14.38 -2.07 -3.34
N ILE A 37 -15.53 -2.74 -3.41
CA ILE A 37 -16.74 -2.18 -4.03
C ILE A 37 -17.17 -0.93 -3.27
N PHE A 38 -17.26 -0.98 -1.93
CA PHE A 38 -17.62 0.20 -1.13
C PHE A 38 -16.58 1.32 -1.20
N HIS A 39 -15.29 1.00 -1.25
CA HIS A 39 -14.23 2.00 -1.51
C HIS A 39 -14.36 2.71 -2.87
N THR A 40 -15.04 2.12 -3.86
CA THR A 40 -15.32 2.83 -5.12
C THR A 40 -16.43 3.87 -5.00
N ALA A 41 -17.30 3.74 -3.99
CA ALA A 41 -18.37 4.68 -3.71
C ALA A 41 -17.94 5.78 -2.72
N ALA A 42 -16.98 5.49 -1.84
CA ALA A 42 -16.41 6.48 -0.93
C ALA A 42 -15.39 7.39 -1.63
N PHE A 43 -15.45 8.71 -1.39
CA PHE A 43 -14.47 9.67 -1.93
C PHE A 43 -13.18 9.66 -1.09
N LEU A 44 -12.41 8.58 -1.23
CA LEU A 44 -11.15 8.38 -0.53
C LEU A 44 -9.97 8.13 -1.48
N THR A 45 -8.75 8.26 -0.96
CA THR A 45 -7.50 8.14 -1.74
C THR A 45 -7.18 6.72 -2.20
N GLU A 46 -7.75 5.70 -1.58
CA GLU A 46 -7.41 4.27 -1.72
C GLU A 46 -7.58 3.79 -3.15
N THR A 47 -8.73 4.10 -3.76
CA THR A 47 -9.06 3.67 -5.13
C THR A 47 -8.08 4.25 -6.16
N LEU A 48 -7.72 5.53 -6.01
CA LEU A 48 -6.75 6.18 -6.88
C LEU A 48 -5.33 5.65 -6.64
N PHE A 49 -4.93 5.55 -5.37
CA PHE A 49 -3.61 5.06 -4.98
C PHE A 49 -3.37 3.63 -5.48
N MET A 50 -4.33 2.73 -5.26
CA MET A 50 -4.27 1.34 -5.69
C MET A 50 -4.14 1.23 -7.21
N PHE A 51 -4.93 2.01 -7.96
CA PHE A 51 -4.85 2.04 -9.42
C PHE A 51 -3.44 2.42 -9.92
N ILE A 52 -2.87 3.51 -9.42
CA ILE A 52 -1.55 3.99 -9.87
C ILE A 52 -0.45 3.02 -9.44
N VAL A 53 -0.50 2.49 -8.21
CA VAL A 53 0.49 1.52 -7.72
C VAL A 53 0.43 0.21 -8.53
N MET A 54 -0.77 -0.33 -8.80
CA MET A 54 -0.89 -1.53 -9.64
C MET A 54 -0.39 -1.30 -11.06
N ALA A 55 -0.63 -0.12 -11.65
CA ALA A 55 -0.04 0.26 -12.93
C ALA A 55 1.50 0.30 -12.86
N ALA A 56 2.07 0.92 -11.82
CA ALA A 56 3.51 1.01 -11.62
C ALA A 56 4.15 -0.39 -11.48
N LEU A 57 3.51 -1.27 -10.70
CA LEU A 57 3.94 -2.66 -10.57
C LEU A 57 3.94 -3.38 -11.91
N LEU A 58 2.87 -3.24 -12.70
CA LEU A 58 2.81 -3.88 -14.01
C LEU A 58 3.86 -3.40 -15.00
N VAL A 59 4.20 -2.11 -15.03
CA VAL A 59 5.22 -1.56 -15.94
C VAL A 59 6.55 -2.31 -15.82
N LEU A 60 6.99 -2.55 -14.59
CA LEU A 60 8.23 -3.26 -14.30
C LEU A 60 8.06 -4.78 -14.32
N LEU A 61 6.94 -5.32 -13.82
CA LEU A 61 6.69 -6.77 -13.87
C LEU A 61 6.56 -7.29 -15.30
N ALA A 62 6.04 -6.46 -16.20
CA ALA A 62 5.94 -6.75 -17.63
C ALA A 62 7.29 -6.85 -18.34
N HIS A 63 8.40 -6.54 -17.66
CA HIS A 63 9.73 -6.56 -18.23
C HIS A 63 10.36 -7.95 -18.13
N ASP A 64 11.13 -8.33 -19.15
CA ASP A 64 11.93 -9.55 -19.05
C ASP A 64 13.30 -9.26 -18.46
N TRP A 65 13.39 -9.47 -17.14
CA TRP A 65 14.59 -9.29 -16.33
C TRP A 65 15.71 -10.28 -16.62
N ARG A 66 15.48 -11.33 -17.43
CA ARG A 66 16.48 -12.36 -17.69
C ARG A 66 17.39 -12.03 -18.87
N GLU A 67 16.90 -11.21 -19.80
CA GLU A 67 17.60 -10.95 -21.05
C GLU A 67 18.35 -9.60 -21.03
N ARG A 68 17.71 -8.55 -20.51
CA ARG A 68 18.22 -7.18 -20.60
C ARG A 68 17.65 -6.26 -19.52
N PRO A 69 18.32 -5.15 -19.21
CA PRO A 69 17.75 -4.12 -18.33
C PRO A 69 16.52 -3.45 -18.98
N PRO A 70 15.60 -2.86 -18.18
CA PRO A 70 14.51 -2.04 -18.67
C PRO A 70 14.99 -0.87 -19.54
N SER A 71 14.20 -0.50 -20.55
CA SER A 71 14.47 0.71 -21.34
C SER A 71 14.25 1.97 -20.51
N LEU A 72 14.94 3.06 -20.88
CA LEU A 72 14.78 4.37 -20.23
C LEU A 72 13.33 4.85 -20.23
N ALA A 73 12.59 4.63 -21.33
CA ALA A 73 11.17 4.97 -21.42
C ALA A 73 10.31 4.22 -20.38
N ARG A 74 10.63 2.95 -20.12
CA ARG A 74 9.93 2.15 -19.10
C ARG A 74 10.25 2.62 -17.68
N LEU A 75 11.52 2.97 -17.42
CA LEU A 75 11.95 3.55 -16.15
C LEU A 75 11.31 4.93 -15.92
N ALA A 76 11.24 5.76 -16.97
CA ALA A 76 10.57 7.05 -16.91
C ALA A 76 9.08 6.88 -16.62
N LEU A 77 8.37 5.98 -17.31
CA LEU A 77 6.97 5.69 -17.02
C LEU A 77 6.76 5.21 -15.58
N PHE A 78 7.64 4.33 -15.07
CA PHE A 78 7.60 3.91 -13.67
C PHE A 78 7.83 5.08 -12.71
N GLY A 79 8.81 5.95 -13.00
CA GLY A 79 9.07 7.16 -12.22
C GLY A 79 7.90 8.14 -12.21
N VAL A 80 7.21 8.31 -13.34
CA VAL A 80 6.00 9.14 -13.42
C VAL A 80 4.90 8.58 -12.51
N LEU A 81 4.63 7.27 -12.59
CA LEU A 81 3.61 6.60 -11.77
C LEU A 81 3.98 6.61 -10.29
N LEU A 82 5.27 6.46 -9.96
CA LEU A 82 5.78 6.54 -8.59
C LEU A 82 5.62 7.94 -8.02
N GLY A 83 5.99 8.99 -8.77
CA GLY A 83 5.81 10.39 -8.37
C GLY A 83 4.32 10.75 -8.21
N ALA A 84 3.47 10.31 -9.13
CA ALA A 84 2.02 10.49 -9.03
C ALA A 84 1.44 9.76 -7.81
N SER A 85 1.87 8.53 -7.55
CA SER A 85 1.47 7.78 -6.35
C SER A 85 1.90 8.49 -5.06
N ALA A 86 3.08 9.09 -5.05
CA ALA A 86 3.61 9.84 -3.91
C ALA A 86 2.79 11.11 -3.61
N LEU A 87 2.30 11.79 -4.65
CA LEU A 87 1.39 12.93 -4.50
C LEU A 87 0.03 12.53 -3.91
N VAL A 88 -0.42 11.28 -4.14
CA VAL A 88 -1.64 10.75 -3.50
C VAL A 88 -1.34 10.31 -2.07
N ARG A 89 -0.29 9.50 -1.87
CA ARG A 89 0.20 9.08 -0.54
C ARG A 89 1.73 9.02 -0.55
N PRO A 90 2.43 9.85 0.26
CA PRO A 90 3.91 9.91 0.27
C PRO A 90 4.61 8.57 0.50
N ILE A 91 3.91 7.64 1.15
CA ILE A 91 4.32 6.26 1.42
C ILE A 91 4.81 5.51 0.17
N ALA A 92 4.32 5.88 -1.03
CA ALA A 92 4.76 5.26 -2.28
C ALA A 92 6.26 5.48 -2.57
N LEU A 93 6.90 6.53 -2.08
CA LEU A 93 8.34 6.75 -2.32
C LEU A 93 9.21 5.62 -1.78
N LEU A 94 8.70 4.84 -0.82
CA LEU A 94 9.38 3.67 -0.28
C LEU A 94 9.40 2.47 -1.24
N PHE A 95 8.77 2.56 -2.43
CA PHE A 95 9.00 1.63 -3.54
C PHE A 95 10.30 1.92 -4.30
N LEU A 96 10.90 3.11 -4.15
CA LEU A 96 12.12 3.47 -4.87
C LEU A 96 13.28 2.47 -4.65
N PRO A 97 13.54 1.95 -3.42
CA PRO A 97 14.58 0.96 -3.20
C PRO A 97 14.32 -0.40 -3.87
N LEU A 98 13.09 -0.70 -4.29
CA LEU A 98 12.79 -1.98 -4.95
C LEU A 98 13.54 -2.15 -6.27
N VAL A 99 13.75 -1.04 -6.98
CA VAL A 99 14.49 -1.00 -8.26
C VAL A 99 15.94 -1.50 -8.05
N PRO A 100 16.79 -0.87 -7.23
CA PRO A 100 18.16 -1.34 -7.08
C PRO A 100 18.25 -2.74 -6.45
N ILE A 101 17.35 -3.12 -5.53
CA ILE A 101 17.34 -4.46 -4.94
C ILE A 101 17.14 -5.53 -6.02
N VAL A 102 16.14 -5.37 -6.89
CA VAL A 102 15.88 -6.34 -7.96
C VAL A 102 17.05 -6.41 -8.95
N TRP A 103 17.71 -5.29 -9.26
CA TRP A 103 18.85 -5.27 -10.19
C TRP A 103 20.09 -5.97 -9.66
N LEU A 104 20.36 -5.80 -8.37
CA LEU A 104 21.47 -6.48 -7.70
C LEU A 104 21.25 -8.00 -7.73
N VAL A 105 20.04 -8.46 -7.42
CA VAL A 105 19.71 -9.90 -7.41
C VAL A 105 19.62 -10.47 -8.83
N ALA A 106 19.13 -9.70 -9.80
CA ALA A 106 19.14 -10.06 -11.22
C ALA A 106 20.54 -9.98 -11.87
N ARG A 107 21.60 -9.66 -11.10
CA ARG A 107 23.00 -9.62 -11.54
C ARG A 107 23.30 -8.63 -12.67
N PHE A 108 22.55 -7.54 -12.76
CA PHE A 108 22.85 -6.43 -13.69
C PHE A 108 23.97 -5.51 -13.20
N GLY A 109 24.47 -5.71 -11.99
CA GLY A 109 25.55 -4.92 -11.38
C GLY A 109 25.06 -3.65 -10.67
N TRP A 110 25.79 -3.24 -9.63
CA TRP A 110 25.40 -2.14 -8.74
C TRP A 110 25.43 -0.77 -9.42
N GLN A 111 26.35 -0.55 -10.37
CA GLN A 111 26.45 0.72 -11.10
C GLN A 111 25.20 0.97 -11.94
N ARG A 112 24.72 -0.08 -12.62
CA ARG A 112 23.50 -0.01 -13.41
C ARG A 112 22.27 0.17 -12.53
N ALA A 113 22.22 -0.56 -11.41
CA ALA A 113 21.17 -0.42 -10.40
C ALA A 113 21.06 1.03 -9.92
N LEU A 114 22.19 1.68 -9.63
CA LEU A 114 22.23 3.08 -9.19
C LEU A 114 21.82 4.04 -10.30
N LEU A 115 22.25 3.81 -11.54
CA LEU A 115 21.88 4.64 -12.70
C LEU A 115 20.36 4.60 -12.95
N ASP A 116 19.79 3.39 -13.01
CA ASP A 116 18.37 3.20 -13.29
C ASP A 116 17.50 3.71 -12.12
N ALA A 117 17.93 3.49 -10.87
CA ALA A 117 17.27 4.06 -9.69
C ALA A 117 17.32 5.60 -9.68
N SER A 118 18.44 6.20 -10.09
CA SER A 118 18.60 7.65 -10.21
C SER A 118 17.69 8.21 -11.31
N ALA A 119 17.58 7.53 -12.45
CA ALA A 119 16.66 7.92 -13.52
C ALA A 119 15.20 7.93 -13.05
N VAL A 120 14.78 6.87 -12.33
CA VAL A 120 13.43 6.80 -11.72
C VAL A 120 13.23 7.93 -10.70
N LEU A 121 14.21 8.19 -9.83
CA LEU A 121 14.15 9.24 -8.83
C LEU A 121 14.01 10.63 -9.45
N ILE A 122 14.80 10.94 -10.49
CA ILE A 122 14.76 12.23 -11.19
C ILE A 122 13.37 12.45 -11.80
N VAL A 123 12.81 11.44 -12.45
CA VAL A 123 11.48 11.56 -13.07
C VAL A 123 10.38 11.69 -12.00
N ALA A 124 10.45 10.91 -10.92
CA ALA A 124 9.50 11.04 -9.81
C ALA A 124 9.59 12.42 -9.14
N ALA A 125 10.80 12.93 -8.93
CA ALA A 125 11.04 14.26 -8.40
C ALA A 125 10.49 15.35 -9.33
N ALA A 126 10.64 15.20 -10.64
CA ALA A 126 10.07 16.14 -11.62
C ALA A 126 8.54 16.19 -11.58
N VAL A 127 7.87 15.05 -11.33
CA VAL A 127 6.41 15.00 -11.15
C VAL A 127 5.98 15.66 -9.84
N ILE A 128 6.75 15.49 -8.77
CA ILE A 128 6.44 16.04 -7.44
C ILE A 128 6.75 17.54 -7.36
N ALA A 129 7.77 18.01 -8.10
CA ALA A 129 8.32 19.36 -8.00
C ALA A 129 7.29 20.50 -8.10
N PRO A 130 6.30 20.51 -9.02
CA PRO A 130 5.32 21.59 -9.10
C PRO A 130 4.53 21.77 -7.79
N TRP A 131 4.18 20.65 -7.14
CA TRP A 131 3.48 20.68 -5.85
C TRP A 131 4.40 21.16 -4.73
N SER A 132 5.65 20.67 -4.68
CA SER A 132 6.65 21.13 -3.71
C SER A 132 6.93 22.62 -3.83
N ILE A 133 7.05 23.15 -5.05
CA ILE A 133 7.28 24.59 -5.31
C ILE A 133 6.08 25.39 -4.81
N ARG A 134 4.85 24.93 -5.09
CA ARG A 134 3.64 25.57 -4.55
C ARG A 134 3.63 25.57 -3.03
N ASN A 135 4.01 24.47 -2.39
CA ASN A 135 4.03 24.37 -0.93
C ASN A 135 5.09 25.30 -0.34
N PHE A 136 6.29 25.34 -0.93
CA PHE A 136 7.34 26.25 -0.52
C PHE A 136 6.90 27.72 -0.54
N ILE A 137 6.25 28.15 -1.63
CA ILE A 137 5.75 29.53 -1.79
C ILE A 137 4.57 29.83 -0.84
N ARG A 138 3.74 28.83 -0.52
CA ARG A 138 2.51 29.05 0.27
C ARG A 138 2.68 28.83 1.77
N MET A 139 3.69 28.09 2.18
CA MET A 139 3.93 27.73 3.57
C MET A 139 5.24 28.32 4.11
N ASP A 140 6.00 29.05 3.27
CA ASP A 140 7.32 29.61 3.59
C ASP A 140 8.25 28.59 4.28
N SER A 141 8.15 27.32 3.85
CA SER A 141 8.79 26.17 4.48
C SER A 141 9.01 25.05 3.46
N PRO A 142 10.08 24.24 3.56
CA PRO A 142 10.42 23.16 2.61
C PRO A 142 9.51 21.92 2.74
N VAL A 143 8.19 22.11 2.60
CA VAL A 143 7.19 21.03 2.61
C VAL A 143 7.14 20.37 1.23
N ILE A 144 7.74 19.18 1.11
CA ILE A 144 7.83 18.48 -0.18
C ILE A 144 6.44 18.01 -0.66
N ILE A 145 5.72 17.24 0.15
CA ILE A 145 4.40 16.69 -0.25
C ILE A 145 3.30 17.14 0.70
N SER A 146 3.47 16.93 2.01
CA SER A 146 2.45 17.23 3.00
C SER A 146 3.05 17.41 4.40
N THR A 147 2.30 18.05 5.28
CA THR A 147 2.57 18.22 6.72
C THR A 147 1.97 17.12 7.58
N ASN A 148 1.53 16.00 6.97
CA ASN A 148 0.90 14.88 7.67
C ASN A 148 1.91 13.89 8.29
N LEU A 149 3.20 14.01 7.95
CA LEU A 149 4.22 13.07 8.42
C LEU A 149 4.35 13.11 9.94
N GLY A 150 4.42 14.32 10.51
CA GLY A 150 4.51 14.50 11.95
C GLY A 150 3.31 13.94 12.69
N ASP A 151 2.10 14.27 12.24
CA ASP A 151 0.87 13.77 12.85
C ASP A 151 0.83 12.23 12.83
N ASN A 152 1.09 11.61 11.69
CA ASN A 152 1.07 10.15 11.57
C ASN A 152 2.13 9.47 12.44
N LEU A 153 3.33 10.05 12.55
CA LEU A 153 4.37 9.54 13.43
C LEU A 153 3.98 9.71 14.91
N CYS A 154 3.47 10.87 15.31
CA CYS A 154 3.10 11.12 16.70
C CYS A 154 1.95 10.21 17.17
N ILE A 155 0.93 9.98 16.34
CA ILE A 155 -0.14 9.01 16.62
C ILE A 155 0.44 7.62 16.87
N GLY A 156 1.45 7.23 16.08
CA GLY A 156 2.09 5.92 16.14
C GLY A 156 3.12 5.74 17.25
N HIS A 157 3.67 6.84 17.79
CA HIS A 157 4.88 6.84 18.63
C HIS A 157 4.76 7.82 19.80
N HIS A 158 4.00 7.42 20.82
CA HIS A 158 3.94 8.14 22.09
C HIS A 158 3.62 7.18 23.25
N GLU A 159 3.77 7.65 24.50
CA GLU A 159 3.65 6.84 25.73
C GLU A 159 2.38 5.98 25.81
N ARG A 160 1.24 6.50 25.36
CA ARG A 160 -0.05 5.81 25.40
C ARG A 160 -0.55 5.32 24.03
N ALA A 161 0.35 5.08 23.07
CA ALA A 161 -0.05 4.81 21.69
C ALA A 161 -0.88 3.52 21.65
N PRO A 162 -2.12 3.57 21.13
CA PRO A 162 -2.99 2.40 21.20
C PRO A 162 -2.61 1.36 20.13
N GLY A 163 -1.90 1.78 19.08
CA GLY A 163 -1.54 0.95 17.93
C GLY A 163 -2.52 1.10 16.75
N HIS A 164 -3.62 1.82 16.91
CA HIS A 164 -4.54 2.22 15.85
C HIS A 164 -4.64 3.75 15.71
N PHE A 165 -5.37 4.22 14.70
CA PHE A 165 -5.64 5.64 14.52
C PHE A 165 -6.32 6.24 15.75
N ALA A 166 -5.76 7.32 16.29
CA ALA A 166 -6.37 8.07 17.37
C ALA A 166 -6.00 9.54 17.23
N LEU A 167 -6.74 10.41 17.91
CA LEU A 167 -6.44 11.84 18.02
C LEU A 167 -5.99 12.18 19.45
N PRO A 168 -4.77 11.79 19.86
CA PRO A 168 -4.28 12.04 21.20
C PRO A 168 -3.98 13.53 21.41
N LEU A 169 -4.34 14.05 22.59
CA LEU A 169 -4.05 15.44 22.98
C LEU A 169 -2.54 15.79 22.92
N THR A 170 -1.66 14.80 23.03
CA THR A 170 -0.20 14.97 22.94
C THR A 170 0.23 15.45 21.54
N CYS A 171 -0.50 15.03 20.51
CA CYS A 171 -0.25 15.35 19.10
C CYS A 171 -1.18 16.45 18.58
N PHE A 172 -2.39 16.55 19.16
CA PHE A 172 -3.44 17.50 18.79
C PHE A 172 -3.92 18.32 20.01
N PRO A 173 -3.10 19.24 20.55
CA PRO A 173 -3.51 20.09 21.66
C PRO A 173 -4.63 21.07 21.23
N PRO A 174 -5.72 21.22 22.01
CA PRO A 174 -6.88 22.05 21.65
C PRO A 174 -6.59 23.55 21.46
N ASP A 175 -5.59 24.07 22.18
CA ASP A 175 -5.29 25.51 22.27
C ASP A 175 -4.02 25.91 21.49
N ALA A 176 -3.66 25.14 20.47
CA ALA A 176 -2.44 25.38 19.72
C ALA A 176 -2.62 26.57 18.76
N ASN A 177 -2.56 27.78 19.33
CA ASN A 177 -2.40 29.06 18.66
C ASN A 177 -3.52 29.50 17.70
N ALA A 178 -4.64 29.97 18.26
CA ALA A 178 -5.71 30.63 17.50
C ALA A 178 -5.25 31.90 16.75
N ASP A 179 -4.08 32.45 17.09
CA ASP A 179 -3.54 33.71 16.57
C ASP A 179 -2.43 33.54 15.50
N ILE A 180 -2.07 32.31 15.11
CA ILE A 180 -1.00 32.05 14.12
C ILE A 180 -1.61 31.75 12.75
N ASP A 181 -0.91 32.14 11.68
CA ASP A 181 -1.28 31.76 10.32
C ASP A 181 -1.37 30.23 10.16
N ARG A 182 -2.37 29.77 9.41
CA ARG A 182 -2.64 28.33 9.26
C ARG A 182 -1.45 27.56 8.71
N ALA A 183 -0.71 28.12 7.74
CA ALA A 183 0.41 27.43 7.13
C ALA A 183 1.58 27.29 8.11
N GLU A 184 1.88 28.35 8.85
CA GLU A 184 2.88 28.31 9.92
C GLU A 184 2.49 27.29 11.00
N PHE A 185 1.22 27.26 11.40
CA PHE A 185 0.70 26.28 12.34
C PHE A 185 0.89 24.84 11.86
N GLU A 186 0.52 24.53 10.62
CA GLU A 186 0.66 23.19 10.03
C GLU A 186 2.13 22.74 9.97
N VAL A 187 3.04 23.63 9.59
CA VAL A 187 4.49 23.36 9.53
C VAL A 187 5.06 23.12 10.92
N ARG A 188 4.75 23.99 11.87
CA ARG A 188 5.23 23.89 13.25
C ARG A 188 4.75 22.60 13.89
N ARG A 189 3.45 22.29 13.78
CA ARG A 189 2.86 21.06 14.31
C ARG A 189 3.53 19.82 13.72
N ASN A 190 3.77 19.81 12.41
CA ASN A 190 4.47 18.70 11.76
C ASN A 190 5.86 18.49 12.36
N ASN A 191 6.66 19.54 12.51
CA ASN A 191 8.02 19.44 13.03
C ASN A 191 8.05 19.01 14.50
N ASP A 192 7.21 19.63 15.34
CA ASP A 192 7.08 19.29 16.76
C ASP A 192 6.65 17.83 16.95
N ASN A 193 5.71 17.34 16.13
CA ASN A 193 5.22 15.97 16.20
C ASN A 193 6.26 14.95 15.68
N ILE A 194 7.07 15.29 14.67
CA ILE A 194 8.23 14.48 14.26
C ILE A 194 9.21 14.34 15.44
N GLU A 195 9.56 15.45 16.08
CA GLU A 195 10.53 15.46 17.17
C GLU A 195 10.06 14.62 18.37
N LYS A 196 8.78 14.78 18.78
CA LYS A 196 8.16 13.97 19.83
C LYS A 196 8.20 12.49 19.50
N ALA A 197 7.78 12.11 18.29
CA ALA A 197 7.71 10.73 17.84
C ALA A 197 9.10 10.08 17.81
N VAL A 198 10.09 10.75 17.22
CA VAL A 198 11.47 10.25 17.14
C VAL A 198 12.09 10.10 18.53
N ARG A 199 11.92 11.10 19.41
CA ARG A 199 12.41 11.02 20.79
C ARG A 199 11.79 9.84 21.54
N TYR A 200 10.49 9.64 21.38
CA TYR A 200 9.81 8.52 22.03
C TYR A 200 10.32 7.17 21.51
N ALA A 201 10.38 7.01 20.18
CA ALA A 201 10.80 5.76 19.54
C ALA A 201 12.24 5.36 19.92
N LEU A 202 13.16 6.33 19.98
CA LEU A 202 14.54 6.09 20.39
C LEU A 202 14.68 5.83 21.90
N GLY A 203 13.85 6.48 22.72
CA GLY A 203 13.88 6.33 24.18
C GLY A 203 13.20 5.05 24.70
N HIS A 204 12.32 4.44 23.92
CA HIS A 204 11.46 3.33 24.37
C HIS A 204 11.45 2.12 23.39
N PRO A 205 12.60 1.55 23.01
CA PRO A 205 12.66 0.50 21.98
C PRO A 205 11.85 -0.76 22.31
N VAL A 206 11.74 -1.14 23.60
CA VAL A 206 10.92 -2.27 24.03
C VAL A 206 9.43 -1.97 23.90
N ALA A 207 9.01 -0.72 24.15
CA ALA A 207 7.64 -0.30 23.96
C ALA A 207 7.29 -0.28 22.46
N GLU A 208 8.19 0.21 21.61
CA GLU A 208 8.04 0.17 20.15
C GLU A 208 7.84 -1.26 19.61
N LEU A 209 8.60 -2.23 20.12
CA LEU A 209 8.41 -3.63 19.72
C LEU A 209 7.02 -4.18 20.11
N LYS A 210 6.50 -3.79 21.29
CA LYS A 210 5.13 -4.13 21.70
C LYS A 210 4.10 -3.41 20.82
N LEU A 211 4.33 -2.14 20.50
CA LEU A 211 3.46 -1.36 19.62
C LEU A 211 3.36 -1.99 18.24
N LEU A 212 4.46 -2.52 17.70
CA LEU A 212 4.47 -3.19 16.41
C LEU A 212 3.43 -4.32 16.34
N SER A 213 3.30 -5.12 17.40
CA SER A 213 2.29 -6.20 17.46
C SER A 213 0.86 -5.67 17.46
N ARG A 214 0.60 -4.55 18.15
CA ARG A 214 -0.73 -3.90 18.17
C ARG A 214 -1.07 -3.26 16.83
N LYS A 215 -0.10 -2.58 16.22
CA LYS A 215 -0.23 -2.01 14.87
C LYS A 215 -0.51 -3.12 13.84
N ALA A 216 0.20 -4.25 13.94
CA ALA A 216 -0.06 -5.39 13.08
C ALA A 216 -1.45 -5.99 13.31
N TYR A 217 -1.90 -6.11 14.56
CA TYR A 217 -3.25 -6.58 14.86
C TYR A 217 -4.31 -5.69 14.21
N HIS A 218 -4.31 -4.38 14.49
CA HIS A 218 -5.32 -3.45 13.96
C HIS A 218 -5.22 -3.26 12.44
N LEU A 219 -4.04 -3.44 11.85
CA LEU A 219 -3.88 -3.44 10.40
C LEU A 219 -4.63 -4.61 9.74
N TRP A 220 -4.76 -5.76 10.41
CA TRP A 220 -5.30 -7.00 9.83
C TRP A 220 -6.53 -7.55 10.57
N GLU A 221 -7.17 -6.75 11.44
CA GLU A 221 -8.27 -7.19 12.31
C GLU A 221 -9.57 -7.44 11.56
N HIS A 222 -9.85 -6.65 10.52
CA HIS A 222 -11.07 -6.71 9.71
C HIS A 222 -10.86 -6.00 8.36
N ASP A 223 -11.79 -6.09 7.42
CA ASP A 223 -11.71 -5.45 6.09
C ASP A 223 -13.08 -4.94 5.64
N HIS A 224 -13.77 -4.20 6.50
CA HIS A 224 -15.04 -3.54 6.17
C HIS A 224 -14.96 -2.01 6.25
N ASP A 225 -13.75 -1.44 6.15
CA ASP A 225 -13.52 0.01 6.24
C ASP A 225 -14.28 0.80 5.16
N GLY A 226 -14.30 0.31 3.92
CA GLY A 226 -15.04 0.93 2.82
C GLY A 226 -16.53 1.04 3.11
N LEU A 227 -17.12 0.04 3.78
CA LEU A 227 -18.52 0.08 4.20
C LEU A 227 -18.75 1.16 5.26
N ARG A 228 -17.84 1.31 6.22
CA ARG A 228 -17.92 2.38 7.23
C ARG A 228 -17.74 3.74 6.58
N ALA A 229 -16.83 3.86 5.61
CA ALA A 229 -16.55 5.10 4.92
C ALA A 229 -17.76 5.63 4.12
N VAL A 230 -18.59 4.77 3.53
CA VAL A 230 -19.79 5.22 2.79
C VAL A 230 -20.89 5.77 3.70
N GLU A 231 -20.89 5.43 5.00
CA GLU A 231 -21.79 6.01 6.01
C GLU A 231 -21.09 7.08 6.87
N SER A 232 -20.00 7.67 6.35
CA SER A 232 -19.20 8.68 7.06
C SER A 232 -18.78 8.19 8.46
N TYR A 233 -18.37 6.93 8.57
CA TYR A 233 -18.01 6.25 9.82
C TYR A 233 -19.11 6.25 10.89
N GLY A 234 -20.37 6.33 10.48
CA GLY A 234 -21.55 6.30 11.35
C GLY A 234 -22.25 7.66 11.52
N ASP A 235 -21.68 8.73 10.96
CA ASP A 235 -22.29 10.07 11.05
C ASP A 235 -23.49 10.24 10.10
N ASP A 236 -23.56 9.45 9.02
CA ASP A 236 -24.67 9.48 8.05
C ASP A 236 -25.13 8.05 7.69
N PRO A 237 -25.80 7.34 8.62
CA PRO A 237 -26.21 5.95 8.40
C PRO A 237 -27.45 5.88 7.50
N PHE A 238 -27.36 5.13 6.41
CA PHE A 238 -28.48 4.86 5.49
C PHE A 238 -28.86 3.37 5.42
N MET A 239 -27.99 2.48 5.92
CA MET A 239 -28.28 1.05 6.04
C MET A 239 -28.87 0.75 7.41
N ASN A 240 -29.80 -0.21 7.46
CA ASN A 240 -30.23 -0.76 8.75
C ASN A 240 -29.11 -1.63 9.36
N ASP A 241 -29.14 -1.80 10.68
CA ASP A 241 -28.08 -2.49 11.41
C ASP A 241 -27.89 -3.95 10.97
N THR A 242 -28.99 -4.64 10.61
CA THR A 242 -28.92 -6.05 10.18
C THR A 242 -28.17 -6.17 8.85
N LEU A 243 -28.49 -5.32 7.88
CA LEU A 243 -27.82 -5.26 6.58
C LEU A 243 -26.36 -4.85 6.74
N ARG A 244 -26.09 -3.82 7.56
CA ARG A 244 -24.72 -3.37 7.85
C ARG A 244 -23.88 -4.51 8.39
N THR A 245 -24.32 -5.15 9.48
CA THR A 245 -23.58 -6.28 10.08
C THR A 245 -23.41 -7.45 9.12
N ALA A 246 -24.40 -7.74 8.28
CA ALA A 246 -24.25 -8.80 7.26
C ALA A 246 -23.18 -8.45 6.23
N LEU A 247 -23.12 -7.20 5.75
CA LEU A 247 -22.13 -6.73 4.80
C LEU A 247 -20.72 -6.67 5.42
N GLU A 248 -20.60 -6.18 6.66
CA GLU A 248 -19.33 -6.19 7.42
C GLU A 248 -18.78 -7.62 7.51
N ARG A 249 -19.59 -8.56 8.01
CA ARG A 249 -19.19 -9.97 8.13
C ARG A 249 -18.83 -10.58 6.79
N THR A 250 -19.57 -10.24 5.73
CA THR A 250 -19.27 -10.75 4.38
C THR A 250 -17.91 -10.24 3.91
N SER A 251 -17.61 -8.95 4.14
CA SER A 251 -16.34 -8.34 3.78
C SER A 251 -15.18 -8.99 4.54
N ASP A 252 -15.35 -9.18 5.85
CA ASP A 252 -14.35 -9.83 6.71
C ASP A 252 -14.12 -11.30 6.33
N VAL A 253 -15.17 -12.05 5.99
CA VAL A 253 -15.03 -13.44 5.50
C VAL A 253 -14.24 -13.47 4.20
N PHE A 254 -14.55 -12.59 3.24
CA PHE A 254 -13.79 -12.48 1.98
C PHE A 254 -12.31 -12.21 2.26
N PHE A 255 -12.03 -11.26 3.15
CA PHE A 255 -10.69 -10.93 3.59
C PHE A 255 -9.96 -12.10 4.24
N PHE A 256 -10.52 -12.73 5.28
CA PHE A 256 -9.87 -13.83 5.97
C PHE A 256 -9.63 -15.04 5.05
N VAL A 257 -10.55 -15.32 4.12
CA VAL A 257 -10.35 -16.34 3.09
C VAL A 257 -9.21 -15.96 2.15
N THR A 258 -9.17 -14.71 1.68
CA THR A 258 -8.10 -14.21 0.80
C THR A 258 -6.73 -14.25 1.48
N ILE A 259 -6.58 -13.76 2.71
CA ILE A 259 -5.27 -13.77 3.38
C ILE A 259 -4.83 -15.20 3.71
N SER A 260 -5.76 -16.11 4.04
CA SER A 260 -5.44 -17.50 4.36
C SER A 260 -4.95 -18.26 3.11
N ILE A 261 -5.72 -18.24 2.03
CA ILE A 261 -5.35 -18.92 0.78
C ILE A 261 -4.18 -18.20 0.11
N GLY A 262 -4.16 -16.87 0.16
CA GLY A 262 -3.07 -16.04 -0.35
C GLY A 262 -1.76 -16.31 0.37
N GLY A 263 -1.78 -16.41 1.71
CA GLY A 263 -0.62 -16.77 2.53
C GLY A 263 -0.05 -18.16 2.19
N LEU A 264 -0.91 -19.16 2.01
CA LEU A 264 -0.50 -20.48 1.51
C LEU A 264 0.13 -20.38 0.11
N GLY A 265 -0.46 -19.56 -0.76
CA GLY A 265 0.08 -19.29 -2.09
C GLY A 265 1.48 -18.69 -2.01
N LEU A 266 1.68 -17.65 -1.18
CA LEU A 266 2.96 -16.99 -0.94
C LEU A 266 4.02 -17.97 -0.44
N ALA A 267 3.69 -18.84 0.51
CA ALA A 267 4.59 -19.90 0.95
C ALA A 267 5.00 -20.80 -0.23
N GLY A 268 4.06 -21.18 -1.09
CA GLY A 268 4.33 -21.92 -2.32
C GLY A 268 5.20 -21.16 -3.34
N LEU A 269 5.06 -19.84 -3.45
CA LEU A 269 5.93 -19.01 -4.30
C LEU A 269 7.39 -19.02 -3.83
N LEU A 270 7.62 -18.99 -2.52
CA LEU A 270 8.97 -19.01 -1.91
C LEU A 270 9.70 -20.33 -2.14
N LEU A 271 8.97 -21.43 -2.30
CA LEU A 271 9.53 -22.75 -2.58
C LEU A 271 9.89 -22.98 -4.06
N ARG A 272 9.50 -22.07 -4.96
CA ARG A 272 9.78 -22.21 -6.39
C ARG A 272 11.16 -21.66 -6.75
N PRO A 273 11.76 -22.12 -7.87
CA PRO A 273 13.07 -21.62 -8.34
C PRO A 273 13.10 -20.11 -8.43
N PHE A 274 14.26 -19.47 -8.26
CA PHE A 274 14.35 -18.01 -8.27
C PHE A 274 13.83 -17.38 -9.58
N ASP A 275 13.14 -16.24 -9.46
CA ASP A 275 12.69 -15.41 -10.58
C ASP A 275 12.62 -13.94 -10.15
N PRO A 276 13.35 -13.01 -10.81
CA PRO A 276 13.34 -11.60 -10.47
C PRO A 276 11.93 -10.99 -10.46
N ARG A 277 11.01 -11.45 -11.32
CA ARG A 277 9.62 -10.95 -11.35
C ARG A 277 8.88 -11.27 -10.05
N ARG A 278 9.09 -12.48 -9.52
CA ARG A 278 8.49 -12.92 -8.25
C ARG A 278 9.13 -12.20 -7.07
N LEU A 279 10.44 -11.97 -7.08
CA LEU A 279 11.09 -11.16 -6.06
C LEU A 279 10.50 -9.74 -6.04
N TYR A 280 10.40 -9.09 -7.19
CA TYR A 280 9.80 -7.76 -7.30
C TYR A 280 8.36 -7.72 -6.75
N PHE A 281 7.53 -8.70 -7.13
CA PHE A 281 6.17 -8.84 -6.64
C PHE A 281 6.11 -9.01 -5.10
N LEU A 282 6.96 -9.88 -4.54
CA LEU A 282 7.01 -10.12 -3.10
C LEU A 282 7.50 -8.88 -2.33
N LEU A 283 8.51 -8.18 -2.84
CA LEU A 283 9.00 -6.96 -2.22
C LEU A 283 7.95 -5.85 -2.26
N ALA A 284 7.20 -5.72 -3.36
CA ALA A 284 6.08 -4.79 -3.44
C ALA A 284 4.97 -5.11 -2.43
N LEU A 285 4.61 -6.39 -2.29
CA LEU A 285 3.65 -6.86 -1.30
C LEU A 285 4.12 -6.54 0.12
N LEU A 286 5.37 -6.88 0.45
CA LEU A 286 5.96 -6.61 1.76
C LEU A 286 6.05 -5.13 2.06
N ALA A 287 6.38 -4.29 1.08
CA ALA A 287 6.38 -2.84 1.24
C ALA A 287 4.96 -2.33 1.54
N LEU A 288 3.94 -2.71 0.77
CA LEU A 288 2.55 -2.29 1.02
C LEU A 288 2.02 -2.77 2.38
N ALA A 289 2.36 -3.99 2.79
CA ALA A 289 1.94 -4.56 4.05
C ALA A 289 2.71 -4.02 5.26
N GLY A 290 4.00 -3.72 5.09
CA GLY A 290 4.91 -3.38 6.18
C GLY A 290 4.96 -1.90 6.50
N ILE A 291 4.86 -1.01 5.51
CA ILE A 291 5.05 0.42 5.76
C ILE A 291 4.01 1.03 6.71
N PRO A 292 2.71 0.67 6.67
CA PRO A 292 1.73 1.18 7.64
C PRO A 292 2.14 0.96 9.10
N LEU A 293 2.92 -0.09 9.39
CA LEU A 293 3.42 -0.40 10.73
C LEU A 293 4.42 0.63 11.28
N VAL A 294 5.02 1.46 10.41
CA VAL A 294 5.82 2.61 10.83
C VAL A 294 4.94 3.65 11.50
N PHE A 295 3.69 3.80 11.11
CA PHE A 295 2.77 4.79 11.67
C PHE A 295 1.86 4.11 12.70
N PHE A 296 0.66 3.72 12.30
CA PHE A 296 -0.33 3.03 13.12
C PHE A 296 -1.06 1.99 12.27
N GLY A 297 -1.64 0.99 12.93
CA GLY A 297 -2.44 -0.05 12.28
C GLY A 297 -3.86 0.45 12.02
N ASP A 298 -4.33 0.26 10.79
CA ASP A 298 -5.72 0.52 10.45
C ASP A 298 -6.10 -0.38 9.28
N ALA A 299 -7.30 -0.96 9.30
CA ALA A 299 -7.80 -1.82 8.23
C ALA A 299 -7.72 -1.15 6.86
N ARG A 300 -7.95 0.17 6.80
CA ARG A 300 -7.85 0.96 5.57
C ARG A 300 -6.49 0.86 4.89
N PHE A 301 -5.42 0.59 5.63
CA PHE A 301 -4.07 0.62 5.09
C PHE A 301 -3.60 -0.69 4.46
N HIS A 302 -4.26 -1.83 4.71
CA HIS A 302 -3.96 -3.06 3.97
C HIS A 302 -4.71 -3.14 2.63
N VAL A 303 -5.69 -2.26 2.38
CA VAL A 303 -6.51 -2.24 1.14
C VAL A 303 -5.66 -2.34 -0.14
N PRO A 304 -4.54 -1.59 -0.30
CA PRO A 304 -3.66 -1.73 -1.47
C PRO A 304 -2.93 -3.08 -1.59
N VAL A 305 -2.86 -3.87 -0.52
CA VAL A 305 -2.24 -5.20 -0.49
C VAL A 305 -3.18 -6.26 -1.09
N MET A 306 -4.50 -6.07 -0.96
CA MET A 306 -5.51 -7.06 -1.37
C MET A 306 -5.42 -7.48 -2.84
N PRO A 307 -5.25 -6.57 -3.82
CA PRO A 307 -4.99 -6.95 -5.21
C PRO A 307 -3.81 -7.90 -5.40
N LEU A 308 -2.76 -7.76 -4.58
CA LEU A 308 -1.60 -8.63 -4.63
C LEU A 308 -1.84 -9.97 -3.93
N LEU A 309 -2.60 -10.03 -2.83
CA LEU A 309 -2.90 -11.29 -2.13
C LEU A 309 -3.89 -12.19 -2.86
N VAL A 310 -4.80 -11.60 -3.65
CA VAL A 310 -5.75 -12.36 -4.46
C VAL A 310 -5.05 -13.20 -5.55
N VAL A 311 -3.91 -12.73 -6.09
CA VAL A 311 -3.14 -13.44 -7.13
C VAL A 311 -2.59 -14.80 -6.66
N PRO A 312 -1.80 -14.90 -5.57
CA PRO A 312 -1.37 -16.19 -5.03
C PRO A 312 -2.54 -17.03 -4.52
N ALA A 313 -3.61 -16.41 -4.03
CA ALA A 313 -4.80 -17.15 -3.62
C ALA A 313 -5.47 -17.87 -4.80
N ALA A 314 -5.67 -17.16 -5.91
CA ALA A 314 -6.17 -17.73 -7.16
C ALA A 314 -5.25 -18.82 -7.71
N TRP A 315 -3.93 -18.65 -7.58
CA TRP A 315 -2.96 -19.67 -7.99
C TRP A 315 -3.16 -20.99 -7.23
N VAL A 316 -3.31 -20.97 -5.90
CA VAL A 316 -3.55 -22.17 -5.09
C VAL A 316 -4.80 -22.92 -5.55
N ILE A 317 -5.90 -22.20 -5.79
CA ILE A 317 -7.17 -22.79 -6.24
C ILE A 317 -6.98 -23.46 -7.61
N VAL A 318 -6.39 -22.75 -8.58
CA VAL A 318 -6.17 -23.29 -9.94
C VAL A 318 -5.27 -24.53 -9.92
N GLN A 319 -4.21 -24.54 -9.11
CA GLN A 319 -3.34 -25.73 -8.97
C GLN A 319 -4.08 -26.90 -8.33
N SER A 320 -4.88 -26.65 -7.29
CA SER A 320 -5.63 -27.69 -6.59
C SER A 320 -6.65 -28.36 -7.51
N VAL A 321 -7.38 -27.58 -8.31
CA VAL A 321 -8.32 -28.11 -9.32
C VAL A 321 -7.59 -28.95 -10.37
N LYS A 322 -6.41 -28.50 -10.82
CA LYS A 322 -5.61 -29.25 -11.79
C LYS A 322 -5.16 -30.61 -11.24
N GLN A 323 -4.63 -30.64 -10.02
CA GLN A 323 -4.19 -31.88 -9.36
C GLN A 323 -5.34 -32.87 -9.13
N LEU A 324 -6.52 -32.37 -8.74
CA LEU A 324 -7.70 -33.22 -8.59
C LEU A 324 -8.09 -33.85 -9.93
N ARG A 325 -8.15 -33.08 -11.01
CA ARG A 325 -8.45 -33.61 -12.35
C ARG A 325 -7.45 -34.69 -12.79
N GLU A 326 -6.15 -34.47 -12.54
CA GLU A 326 -5.11 -35.45 -12.88
C GLU A 326 -5.28 -36.77 -12.11
N ARG A 327 -5.70 -36.73 -10.83
CA ARG A 327 -5.96 -37.95 -10.02
C ARG A 327 -7.20 -38.75 -10.44
N TYR A 328 -8.22 -38.11 -11.02
CA TYR A 328 -9.45 -38.80 -11.44
C TYR A 328 -9.37 -39.35 -12.87
N VAL A 329 -8.37 -38.93 -13.65
CA VAL A 329 -8.15 -39.39 -15.04
C VAL A 329 -7.11 -40.51 -15.11
N SER A 330 -6.29 -40.69 -14.06
CA SER A 330 -5.36 -41.82 -13.86
C SER A 330 -6.03 -43.02 -13.20
#